data_AF-A0A8I2AC07-F1
#
_entry.id   AF-A0A8I2AC07-F1
#
_cell.length_a   1.000
_cell.length_b   1.000
_cell.length_c   1.000
_cell.angle_alpha   90.00
_cell.angle_beta   90.00
_cell.angle_gamma   90.00
#
_symmetry.space_group_name_H-M   'P 1'
#
loop_
_entity.id
_entity.type
_entity.pdbx_description
1 polymer ?
#
loop_
_entity_poly.entity_id
_entity_poly.type
_entity_poly.pdbx_seq_one_letter_code
_entity_poly.pdbx_strand_id
1 'polypeptide(L)'
;MNNVKFLTGGQLPFCKGCGHVAVAQNTEKALQKLDFNPLDVVLVTDIGCHGIVDKNFLTHNVHGLHGRSSALAAGISAGLSNPNKKVIVFTGDGGATIGMQHLVGGAHLGFDMTVVVHNNMLYGMTGGQPSEFTPCGFKTPTLPEGSTKSGYDICELMLAAGAAYVERVVGIGDFSDSLARAFSTKGFSLVEVMEICTSYGVKSNPGMKLPKLVEEAGWKVKVFTEAKQRLFQTPQNSNPTSLLSEKLEVEPKYSGAISKPVSIMLSGSAGEGVQLAAEFLARAAMLSGLYATKKGSYPVTVGVGYSAAEVIISHEPILYTGSPVPDILAITSADGLGYARAAAGKMKGGTLYIDQSLDIPQTGAETVVIPFREKVGAQNSSLYSVFYMVGSQHFFPMEALRDIFMANKISQRVSVDIFMQL
;
A
#
# COMPACT_ATOMS: atom_id res chain seq x y z
N MET A 1 -18.23 7.29 27.08
CA MET A 1 -17.50 7.31 25.79
C MET A 1 -17.05 5.89 25.52
N ASN A 2 -17.49 5.31 24.42
CA ASN A 2 -17.03 3.97 24.03
C ASN A 2 -15.51 4.02 23.87
N ASN A 3 -14.80 3.04 24.43
CA ASN A 3 -13.34 2.96 24.38
C ASN A 3 -12.88 2.40 23.02
N VAL A 4 -13.48 2.90 21.93
CA VAL A 4 -13.24 2.43 20.55
C VAL A 4 -11.86 2.91 20.13
N LYS A 5 -11.04 1.94 19.73
CA LYS A 5 -9.65 2.16 19.35
C LYS A 5 -9.54 2.23 17.84
N PHE A 6 -8.90 3.28 17.34
CA PHE A 6 -8.63 3.46 15.92
C PHE A 6 -7.16 3.22 15.59
N LEU A 7 -6.24 3.46 16.51
CA LEU A 7 -4.80 3.23 16.31
C LEU A 7 -4.35 1.89 16.91
N THR A 8 -3.39 1.21 16.28
CA THR A 8 -2.70 0.07 16.90
C THR A 8 -1.90 0.55 18.12
N GLY A 9 -1.83 -0.27 19.18
CA GLY A 9 -1.16 0.11 20.44
C GLY A 9 0.37 0.20 20.39
N GLY A 10 0.97 0.11 19.21
CA GLY A 10 2.42 0.13 19.00
C GLY A 10 2.97 1.52 18.73
N GLN A 11 4.31 1.62 18.64
CA GLN A 11 4.98 2.85 18.22
C GLN A 11 4.64 3.17 16.76
N LEU A 12 4.24 4.42 16.50
CA LEU A 12 3.99 4.91 15.15
C LEU A 12 5.31 5.03 14.36
N PRO A 13 5.28 4.83 13.02
CA PRO A 13 6.47 4.72 12.17
C PRO A 13 7.11 6.10 11.85
N PHE A 14 7.17 6.99 12.83
CA PHE A 14 7.65 8.37 12.66
C PHE A 14 8.87 8.68 13.50
N CYS A 15 9.63 9.70 13.07
CA CYS A 15 10.77 10.20 13.82
C CYS A 15 10.34 10.74 15.20
N LYS A 16 11.25 10.70 16.18
CA LYS A 16 10.99 11.25 17.52
C LYS A 16 10.65 12.75 17.41
N GLY A 17 9.50 13.14 17.96
CA GLY A 17 9.01 14.53 17.93
C GLY A 17 8.31 14.96 16.65
N CYS A 18 8.08 14.03 15.71
CA CYS A 18 7.39 14.31 14.46
C CYS A 18 5.90 14.67 14.71
N GLY A 19 5.42 15.78 14.13
CA GLY A 19 4.04 16.24 14.30
C GLY A 19 2.97 15.27 13.75
N HIS A 20 3.32 14.42 12.77
CA HIS A 20 2.43 13.38 12.24
C HIS A 20 1.91 12.43 13.34
N VAL A 21 2.65 12.25 14.43
CA VAL A 21 2.18 11.53 15.62
C VAL A 21 0.95 12.22 16.22
N ALA A 22 1.02 13.55 16.39
CA ALA A 22 -0.06 14.35 16.92
C ALA A 22 -1.27 14.33 15.97
N VAL A 23 -1.07 14.37 14.65
CA VAL A 23 -2.19 14.27 13.69
C VAL A 23 -2.91 12.94 13.80
N ALA A 24 -2.18 11.82 13.87
CA ALA A 24 -2.77 10.50 14.03
C ALA A 24 -3.58 10.39 15.34
N GLN A 25 -3.01 10.84 16.45
CA GLN A 25 -3.66 10.81 17.77
C GLN A 25 -4.90 11.72 17.84
N ASN A 26 -4.82 12.92 17.28
CA ASN A 26 -5.96 13.84 17.24
C ASN A 26 -7.07 13.34 16.30
N THR A 27 -6.72 12.61 15.24
CA THR A 27 -7.70 11.95 14.37
C THR A 27 -8.46 10.86 15.13
N GLU A 28 -7.76 9.99 15.87
CA GLU A 28 -8.42 8.98 16.73
C GLU A 28 -9.37 9.64 17.74
N LYS A 29 -8.91 10.68 18.44
CA LYS A 29 -9.76 11.44 19.38
C LYS A 29 -11.00 12.04 18.71
N ALA A 30 -10.83 12.62 17.52
CA ALA A 30 -11.93 13.23 16.77
C ALA A 30 -12.98 12.18 16.36
N LEU A 31 -12.53 11.01 15.91
CA LEU A 31 -13.42 9.89 15.56
C LEU A 31 -14.16 9.35 16.79
N GLN A 32 -13.48 9.22 17.94
CA GLN A 32 -14.09 8.83 19.21
C GLN A 32 -15.15 9.84 19.69
N LYS A 33 -14.88 11.15 19.54
CA LYS A 33 -15.82 12.23 19.89
C LYS A 33 -17.11 12.15 19.07
N LEU A 34 -17.00 11.73 17.81
CA LEU A 34 -18.13 11.57 16.89
C LEU A 34 -18.80 10.19 16.95
N ASP A 35 -18.37 9.32 17.88
CA ASP A 35 -18.89 7.96 18.08
C ASP A 35 -18.86 7.10 16.79
N PHE A 36 -17.85 7.30 15.95
CA PHE A 36 -17.61 6.42 14.81
C PHE A 36 -17.08 5.05 15.28
N ASN A 37 -17.35 4.00 14.49
CA ASN A 37 -16.63 2.73 14.61
C ASN A 37 -15.53 2.64 13.54
N PRO A 38 -14.51 1.77 13.70
CA PRO A 38 -13.43 1.68 12.73
C PRO A 38 -13.90 1.27 11.32
N LEU A 39 -14.95 0.44 11.24
CA LEU A 39 -15.55 0.03 9.96
C LEU A 39 -16.39 1.15 9.31
N ASP A 40 -16.66 2.26 10.01
CA ASP A 40 -17.35 3.41 9.44
C ASP A 40 -16.42 4.36 8.70
N VAL A 41 -15.11 4.19 8.87
CA VAL A 41 -14.10 5.08 8.34
C VAL A 41 -13.35 4.41 7.20
N VAL A 42 -13.19 5.14 6.10
CA VAL A 42 -12.28 4.80 5.01
C VAL A 42 -11.17 5.84 4.99
N LEU A 43 -9.98 5.45 5.40
CA LEU A 43 -8.78 6.28 5.39
C LEU A 43 -8.02 6.04 4.08
N VAL A 44 -7.87 7.09 3.29
CA VAL A 44 -7.10 7.09 2.04
C VAL A 44 -5.83 7.88 2.25
N THR A 45 -4.67 7.26 2.10
CA THR A 45 -3.37 7.90 2.34
C THR A 45 -2.64 8.15 1.03
N ASP A 46 -1.88 9.26 0.97
CA ASP A 46 -0.96 9.56 -0.14
C ASP A 46 0.45 8.98 0.12
N ILE A 47 1.32 9.01 -0.89
CA ILE A 47 2.74 8.66 -0.76
C ILE A 47 3.46 9.80 -0.03
N GLY A 48 4.02 9.48 1.14
CA GLY A 48 4.78 10.43 1.95
C GLY A 48 4.94 9.90 3.37
N CYS A 49 5.70 10.61 4.22
CA CYS A 49 5.88 10.20 5.62
C CYS A 49 4.53 9.94 6.29
N HIS A 50 3.59 10.89 6.19
CA HIS A 50 2.23 10.77 6.72
C HIS A 50 1.53 9.46 6.33
N GLY A 51 1.73 8.96 5.11
CA GLY A 51 0.98 7.81 4.58
C GLY A 51 1.37 6.47 5.17
N ILE A 52 2.57 6.34 5.76
CA ILE A 52 3.06 5.10 6.39
C ILE A 52 2.20 4.68 7.61
N VAL A 53 1.36 5.60 8.11
CA VAL A 53 0.49 5.37 9.29
C VAL A 53 -0.76 4.56 8.99
N ASP A 54 -1.11 4.34 7.72
CA ASP A 54 -2.33 3.61 7.34
C ASP A 54 -2.44 2.22 7.98
N LYS A 55 -1.34 1.46 7.99
CA LYS A 55 -1.25 0.13 8.65
C LYS A 55 -1.46 0.20 10.16
N ASN A 56 -1.35 1.39 10.75
CA ASN A 56 -1.59 1.63 12.17
C ASN A 56 -3.05 2.03 12.45
N PHE A 57 -3.86 2.37 11.44
CA PHE A 57 -5.29 2.59 11.62
C PHE A 57 -6.08 1.30 11.42
N LEU A 58 -6.97 0.99 12.38
CA LEU A 58 -7.84 -0.19 12.40
C LEU A 58 -9.10 -0.03 11.51
N THR A 59 -9.03 0.83 10.49
CA THR A 59 -10.14 1.20 9.61
C THR A 59 -10.06 0.48 8.27
N HIS A 60 -10.98 0.78 7.34
CA HIS A 60 -10.69 0.52 5.93
C HIS A 60 -9.57 1.46 5.49
N ASN A 61 -8.53 0.92 4.84
CA ASN A 61 -7.35 1.68 4.43
C ASN A 61 -7.08 1.49 2.94
N VAL A 62 -6.75 2.59 2.25
CA VAL A 62 -6.30 2.58 0.86
C VAL A 62 -5.05 3.46 0.73
N HIS A 63 -3.91 2.86 0.41
CA HIS A 63 -2.69 3.59 0.10
C HIS A 63 -2.67 3.98 -1.37
N GLY A 64 -2.85 5.27 -1.65
CA GLY A 64 -2.87 5.83 -2.99
C GLY A 64 -1.49 6.01 -3.62
N LEU A 65 -1.49 6.52 -4.86
CA LEU A 65 -0.28 7.00 -5.53
C LEU A 65 0.00 8.46 -5.17
N HIS A 66 1.22 8.92 -5.43
CA HIS A 66 1.64 10.26 -5.07
C HIS A 66 0.75 11.35 -5.72
N GLY A 67 0.09 12.16 -4.91
CA GLY A 67 -0.86 13.20 -5.32
C GLY A 67 -2.16 12.66 -5.92
N ARG A 68 -2.52 11.39 -5.67
CA ARG A 68 -3.74 10.75 -6.21
C ARG A 68 -4.70 10.29 -5.13
N SER A 69 -4.33 10.41 -3.86
CA SER A 69 -5.18 10.04 -2.72
C SER A 69 -6.55 10.73 -2.74
N SER A 70 -6.60 12.03 -3.04
CA SER A 70 -7.85 12.79 -3.15
C SER A 70 -8.73 12.35 -4.31
N ALA A 71 -8.16 11.99 -5.45
CA ALA A 71 -8.91 11.46 -6.60
C ALA A 71 -9.52 10.08 -6.29
N LEU A 72 -8.73 9.19 -5.66
CA LEU A 72 -9.21 7.88 -5.21
C LEU A 72 -10.34 8.02 -4.19
N ALA A 73 -10.15 8.92 -3.21
CA ALA A 73 -11.15 9.21 -2.19
C ALA A 73 -12.44 9.79 -2.77
N ALA A 74 -12.36 10.65 -3.78
CA ALA A 74 -13.53 11.17 -4.49
C ALA A 74 -14.34 10.03 -5.15
N GLY A 75 -13.66 9.10 -5.82
CA GLY A 75 -14.30 7.91 -6.40
C GLY A 75 -14.95 7.00 -5.35
N ILE A 76 -14.26 6.78 -4.21
CA ILE A 76 -14.82 6.02 -3.08
C ILE A 76 -16.06 6.72 -2.53
N SER A 77 -15.97 8.01 -2.24
CA SER A 77 -17.09 8.84 -1.75
C SER A 77 -18.30 8.76 -2.70
N ALA A 78 -18.06 8.87 -4.01
CA ALA A 78 -19.10 8.79 -5.04
C ALA A 78 -19.77 7.42 -5.17
N GLY A 79 -19.04 6.34 -4.86
CA GLY A 79 -19.51 4.95 -4.93
C GLY A 79 -20.13 4.43 -3.64
N LEU A 80 -19.95 5.13 -2.51
CA LEU A 80 -20.54 4.74 -1.23
C LEU A 80 -22.05 4.98 -1.24
N SER A 81 -22.83 3.92 -1.02
CA SER A 81 -24.28 3.99 -0.85
C SER A 81 -24.70 4.31 0.58
N ASN A 82 -23.82 4.08 1.56
CA ASN A 82 -24.09 4.30 2.98
C ASN A 82 -23.62 5.71 3.39
N PRO A 83 -24.54 6.65 3.68
CA PRO A 83 -24.22 8.04 4.04
C PRO A 83 -23.56 8.18 5.42
N ASN A 84 -23.51 7.11 6.23
CA ASN A 84 -22.86 7.11 7.54
C ASN A 84 -21.36 6.76 7.45
N LYS A 85 -20.87 6.36 6.28
CA LYS A 85 -19.44 6.13 6.07
C LYS A 85 -18.72 7.45 5.87
N LYS A 86 -17.53 7.58 6.47
CA LYS A 86 -16.70 8.78 6.37
C LYS A 86 -15.41 8.48 5.62
N VAL A 87 -15.18 9.23 4.54
CA VAL A 87 -13.95 9.18 3.76
C VAL A 87 -13.01 10.27 4.25
N ILE A 88 -11.83 9.87 4.72
CA ILE A 88 -10.78 10.77 5.20
C ILE A 88 -9.55 10.58 4.32
N VAL A 89 -8.92 11.68 3.92
CA VAL A 89 -7.70 11.67 3.11
C VAL A 89 -6.56 12.24 3.91
N PHE A 90 -5.44 11.50 4.04
CA PHE A 90 -4.19 12.06 4.54
C PHE A 90 -3.25 12.31 3.38
N THR A 91 -2.85 13.58 3.20
CA THR A 91 -1.85 13.98 2.22
C THR A 91 -0.82 14.89 2.87
N GLY A 92 0.45 14.76 2.49
CA GLY A 92 1.46 15.76 2.82
C GLY A 92 1.29 17.02 1.95
N ASP A 93 1.98 18.09 2.31
CA ASP A 93 2.14 19.30 1.48
C ASP A 93 2.70 18.98 0.08
N GLY A 94 3.62 18.01 -0.03
CA GLY A 94 4.09 17.53 -1.33
C GLY A 94 3.06 16.76 -2.14
N GLY A 95 2.29 15.89 -1.48
CA GLY A 95 1.15 15.22 -2.13
C GLY A 95 0.11 16.23 -2.61
N ALA A 96 -0.16 17.26 -1.82
CA ALA A 96 -1.07 18.35 -2.17
C ALA A 96 -0.53 19.20 -3.34
N THR A 97 0.80 19.37 -3.43
CA THR A 97 1.46 20.06 -4.54
C THR A 97 1.21 19.35 -5.88
N ILE A 98 1.62 18.08 -6.01
CA ILE A 98 1.39 17.30 -7.26
C ILE A 98 -0.09 16.93 -7.47
N GLY A 99 -0.87 16.92 -6.39
CA GLY A 99 -2.29 16.57 -6.36
C GLY A 99 -3.24 17.76 -6.47
N MET A 100 -2.74 18.98 -6.67
CA MET A 100 -3.53 20.21 -6.55
C MET A 100 -4.81 20.20 -7.39
N GLN A 101 -4.72 19.75 -8.65
CA GLN A 101 -5.88 19.68 -9.55
C GLN A 101 -7.00 18.77 -9.00
N HIS A 102 -6.64 17.67 -8.36
CA HIS A 102 -7.60 16.72 -7.77
C HIS A 102 -8.26 17.31 -6.53
N LEU A 103 -7.52 18.10 -5.74
CA LEU A 103 -8.08 18.83 -4.59
C LEU A 103 -9.07 19.90 -5.05
N VAL A 104 -8.67 20.75 -6.01
CA VAL A 104 -9.54 21.79 -6.59
C VAL A 104 -10.78 21.16 -7.22
N GLY A 105 -10.63 20.11 -8.03
CA GLY A 105 -11.75 19.40 -8.63
C GLY A 105 -12.66 18.75 -7.59
N GLY A 106 -12.07 18.16 -6.54
CA GLY A 106 -12.81 17.56 -5.43
C GLY A 106 -13.69 18.56 -4.69
N ALA A 107 -13.13 19.74 -4.38
CA ALA A 107 -13.83 20.84 -3.74
C ALA A 107 -14.92 21.43 -4.65
N HIS A 108 -14.59 21.69 -5.92
CA HIS A 108 -15.50 22.26 -6.90
C HIS A 108 -16.72 21.38 -7.17
N LEU A 109 -16.52 20.07 -7.25
CA LEU A 109 -17.59 19.10 -7.48
C LEU A 109 -18.36 18.77 -6.20
N GLY A 110 -17.80 19.05 -5.02
CA GLY A 110 -18.47 18.85 -3.72
C GLY A 110 -18.55 17.40 -3.27
N PHE A 111 -17.51 16.58 -3.49
CA PHE A 111 -17.47 15.20 -2.98
C PHE A 111 -17.46 15.19 -1.44
N ASP A 112 -18.24 14.31 -0.82
CA ASP A 112 -18.32 14.19 0.64
C ASP A 112 -17.11 13.42 1.20
N MET A 113 -16.05 14.17 1.48
CA MET A 113 -14.79 13.67 2.03
C MET A 113 -14.05 14.78 2.78
N THR A 114 -13.21 14.39 3.74
CA THR A 114 -12.35 15.33 4.46
C THR A 114 -10.89 15.09 4.12
N VAL A 115 -10.19 16.11 3.63
CA VAL A 115 -8.75 16.09 3.39
C VAL A 115 -8.02 16.71 4.58
N VAL A 116 -7.09 15.97 5.17
CA VAL A 116 -6.16 16.46 6.20
C VAL A 116 -4.78 16.59 5.56
N VAL A 117 -4.32 17.84 5.43
CA VAL A 117 -2.99 18.14 4.89
C VAL A 117 -1.98 18.20 6.02
N HIS A 118 -1.01 17.30 5.99
CA HIS A 118 0.13 17.29 6.88
C HIS A 118 1.22 18.21 6.32
N ASN A 119 1.16 19.49 6.66
CA ASN A 119 2.10 20.48 6.13
C ASN A 119 3.32 20.61 7.04
N ASN A 120 4.37 19.84 6.76
CA ASN A 120 5.64 19.89 7.50
C ASN A 120 6.73 20.74 6.80
N MET A 121 6.30 21.53 5.80
CA MET A 121 7.08 22.51 5.02
C MET A 121 8.10 21.93 4.02
N LEU A 122 8.17 20.61 3.82
CA LEU A 122 9.12 19.97 2.90
C LEU A 122 8.81 18.50 2.59
N TYR A 123 9.46 17.94 1.56
CA TYR A 123 9.33 16.52 1.21
C TYR A 123 10.21 15.65 2.11
N GLY A 124 9.69 15.31 3.29
CA GLY A 124 10.44 14.58 4.32
C GLY A 124 10.92 13.19 3.89
N MET A 125 10.07 12.41 3.21
CA MET A 125 10.38 11.03 2.84
C MET A 125 11.53 10.92 1.82
N THR A 126 11.68 11.93 0.96
CA THR A 126 12.64 11.94 -0.15
C THR A 126 13.94 12.68 0.17
N GLY A 127 14.13 13.11 1.42
CA GLY A 127 15.38 13.74 1.86
C GLY A 127 15.31 15.24 2.12
N GLY A 128 14.11 15.85 2.12
CA GLY A 128 13.91 17.24 2.53
C GLY A 128 13.93 18.25 1.39
N GLN A 129 13.44 17.91 0.20
CA GLN A 129 13.24 18.89 -0.89
C GLN A 129 12.17 19.92 -0.50
N PRO A 130 12.21 21.17 -1.01
CA PRO A 130 11.11 22.10 -0.81
C PRO A 130 9.83 21.59 -1.48
N SER A 131 8.68 21.92 -0.90
CA SER A 131 7.35 21.81 -1.49
C SER A 131 6.90 23.15 -2.07
N GLU A 132 5.79 23.18 -2.81
CA GLU A 132 5.17 24.46 -3.20
C GLU A 132 4.46 25.13 -2.01
N PHE A 133 4.51 24.53 -0.81
CA PHE A 133 3.99 25.13 0.43
C PHE A 133 5.15 25.63 1.30
N THR A 134 6.41 25.34 0.98
CA THR A 134 7.57 25.81 1.74
C THR A 134 7.55 27.35 1.83
N PRO A 135 7.48 27.93 3.04
CA PRO A 135 7.34 29.37 3.20
C PRO A 135 8.62 30.11 2.80
N CYS A 136 8.46 31.37 2.41
CA CYS A 136 9.57 32.24 2.07
C CYS A 136 10.59 32.30 3.23
N GLY A 137 11.88 32.21 2.91
CA GLY A 137 12.98 32.17 3.88
C GLY A 137 13.19 30.82 4.57
N PHE A 138 12.28 29.85 4.44
CA PHE A 138 12.46 28.53 5.05
C PHE A 138 13.50 27.71 4.29
N LYS A 139 14.52 27.26 5.02
CA LYS A 139 15.66 26.52 4.46
C LYS A 139 15.38 25.02 4.43
N THR A 140 15.87 24.36 3.39
CA THR A 140 15.82 22.89 3.28
C THR A 140 17.18 22.35 2.84
N PRO A 141 17.47 21.04 3.00
CA PRO A 141 18.73 20.45 2.54
C PRO A 141 19.12 20.76 1.09
N THR A 142 18.14 20.85 0.19
CA THR A 142 18.39 21.16 -1.23
C THR A 142 18.18 22.64 -1.57
N LEU A 143 17.75 23.45 -0.59
CA LEU A 143 17.55 24.89 -0.73
C LEU A 143 18.12 25.62 0.52
N PRO A 144 19.46 25.67 0.66
CA PRO A 144 20.12 26.17 1.88
C PRO A 144 19.97 27.68 2.09
N GLU A 145 19.76 28.43 1.01
CA GLU A 145 19.51 29.89 1.07
C GLU A 145 18.04 30.22 1.43
N GLY A 146 17.18 29.21 1.48
CA GLY A 146 15.75 29.37 1.76
C GLY A 146 14.91 29.65 0.50
N SER A 147 13.60 29.43 0.62
CA SER A 147 12.66 29.73 -0.46
C SER A 147 12.59 31.23 -0.73
N THR A 148 12.62 31.61 -2.01
CA THR A 148 12.41 33.00 -2.45
C THR A 148 10.96 33.29 -2.81
N LYS A 149 10.11 32.26 -2.87
CA LYS A 149 8.69 32.36 -3.19
C LYS A 149 7.85 32.15 -1.93
N SER A 150 6.69 32.80 -1.88
CA SER A 150 5.64 32.43 -0.93
C SER A 150 5.06 31.08 -1.33
N GLY A 151 4.84 30.21 -0.33
CA GLY A 151 4.14 28.96 -0.53
C GLY A 151 2.65 29.18 -0.82
N TYR A 152 2.01 28.22 -1.49
CA TYR A 152 0.56 28.28 -1.73
C TYR A 152 -0.22 28.30 -0.43
N ASP A 153 -1.21 29.18 -0.34
CA ASP A 153 -2.23 29.12 0.70
C ASP A 153 -3.32 28.12 0.28
N ILE A 154 -3.14 26.86 0.66
CA ILE A 154 -4.09 25.79 0.31
C ILE A 154 -5.50 26.05 0.85
N CYS A 155 -5.60 26.73 1.99
CA CYS A 155 -6.89 27.02 2.61
C CYS A 155 -7.69 28.03 1.76
N GLU A 156 -7.06 29.14 1.36
CA GLU A 156 -7.68 30.13 0.48
C GLU A 156 -8.00 29.52 -0.90
N LEU A 157 -7.13 28.65 -1.44
CA LEU A 157 -7.38 27.94 -2.69
C LEU A 157 -8.60 27.02 -2.61
N MET A 158 -8.74 26.22 -1.55
CA MET A 158 -9.89 25.32 -1.39
C MET A 158 -11.19 26.08 -1.12
N LEU A 159 -11.11 27.20 -0.39
CA LEU A 159 -12.26 28.08 -0.21
C LEU A 159 -12.74 28.64 -1.56
N ALA A 160 -11.82 29.14 -2.39
CA ALA A 160 -12.13 29.65 -3.71
C ALA A 160 -12.62 28.55 -4.67
N ALA A 161 -12.11 27.31 -4.53
CA ALA A 161 -12.60 26.15 -5.26
C ALA A 161 -14.01 25.72 -4.80
N GLY A 162 -14.45 26.20 -3.64
CA GLY A 162 -15.81 26.07 -3.16
C GLY A 162 -16.00 25.09 -2.00
N ALA A 163 -14.96 24.64 -1.30
CA ALA A 163 -15.03 23.68 -0.19
C ALA A 163 -16.08 24.05 0.88
N ALA A 164 -16.73 23.05 1.49
CA ALA A 164 -17.75 23.21 2.52
C ALA A 164 -17.16 23.75 3.84
N TYR A 165 -15.95 23.28 4.16
CA TYR A 165 -15.24 23.59 5.38
C TYR A 165 -13.76 23.67 5.10
N VAL A 166 -13.11 24.74 5.56
CA VAL A 166 -11.66 24.85 5.54
C VAL A 166 -11.19 25.36 6.89
N GLU A 167 -10.23 24.68 7.50
CA GLU A 167 -9.57 25.16 8.72
C GLU A 167 -8.07 24.93 8.66
N ARG A 168 -7.30 25.88 9.19
CA ARG A 168 -5.86 25.75 9.41
C ARG A 168 -5.58 25.64 10.89
N VAL A 169 -4.80 24.66 11.31
CA VAL A 169 -4.43 24.44 12.72
C VAL A 169 -2.92 24.26 12.89
N VAL A 170 -2.43 24.59 14.08
CA VAL A 170 -1.05 24.29 14.50
C VAL A 170 -1.01 22.84 15.00
N GLY A 171 -0.11 22.02 14.47
CA GLY A 171 0.06 20.60 14.81
C GLY A 171 0.69 20.34 16.19
N ILE A 172 0.41 21.20 17.17
CA ILE A 172 0.87 21.09 18.56
C ILE A 172 -0.35 21.02 19.47
N GLY A 173 -0.37 20.03 20.37
CA GLY A 173 -1.44 19.88 21.36
C GLY A 173 -2.67 19.17 20.81
N ASP A 174 -3.84 19.56 21.33
CA ASP A 174 -5.12 18.96 20.98
C ASP A 174 -5.88 19.86 19.99
N PHE A 175 -6.05 19.37 18.77
CA PHE A 175 -6.85 19.97 17.70
C PHE A 175 -7.92 19.00 17.20
N SER A 176 -8.28 18.01 18.02
CA SER A 176 -9.29 17.01 17.67
C SER A 176 -10.67 17.62 17.45
N ASP A 177 -10.99 18.77 18.05
CA ASP A 177 -12.27 19.46 17.80
C ASP A 177 -12.35 20.05 16.38
N SER A 178 -11.23 20.55 15.85
CA SER A 178 -11.14 21.03 14.47
C SER A 178 -11.34 19.89 13.47
N LEU A 179 -10.69 18.76 13.72
CA LEU A 179 -10.91 17.54 12.93
C LEU A 179 -12.34 17.01 13.06
N ALA A 180 -12.92 17.01 14.27
CA ALA A 180 -14.30 16.57 14.49
C ALA A 180 -15.31 17.44 13.72
N ARG A 181 -15.13 18.78 13.72
CA ARG A 181 -15.94 19.66 12.88
C ARG A 181 -15.82 19.29 11.40
N ALA A 182 -14.60 19.16 10.88
CA ALA A 182 -14.37 18.80 9.49
C ALA A 182 -14.94 17.43 9.10
N PHE A 183 -14.86 16.43 9.98
CA PHE A 183 -15.42 15.09 9.75
C PHE A 183 -16.95 15.10 9.81
N SER A 184 -17.55 15.97 10.61
CA SER A 184 -19.01 16.13 10.72
C SER A 184 -19.62 16.95 9.58
N THR A 185 -18.83 17.78 8.89
CA THR A 185 -19.30 18.55 7.73
C THR A 185 -19.60 17.61 6.56
N LYS A 186 -20.75 17.84 5.91
CA LYS A 186 -21.10 17.19 4.65
C LYS A 186 -20.51 17.94 3.47
N GLY A 187 -19.90 17.21 2.54
CA GLY A 187 -19.22 17.78 1.38
C GLY A 187 -17.72 17.91 1.59
N PHE A 188 -17.04 18.53 0.62
CA PHE A 188 -15.58 18.56 0.62
C PHE A 188 -15.07 19.45 1.76
N SER A 189 -14.29 18.88 2.66
CA SER A 189 -13.68 19.60 3.78
C SER A 189 -12.17 19.50 3.71
N LEU A 190 -11.45 20.56 4.12
CA LEU A 190 -10.00 20.54 4.24
C LEU A 190 -9.55 21.05 5.62
N VAL A 191 -8.63 20.31 6.26
CA VAL A 191 -7.90 20.79 7.43
C VAL A 191 -6.41 20.78 7.12
N GLU A 192 -5.78 21.94 7.12
CA GLU A 192 -4.32 22.04 7.05
C GLU A 192 -3.72 22.02 8.45
N VAL A 193 -2.91 21.00 8.74
CA VAL A 193 -2.17 20.89 10.00
C VAL A 193 -0.73 21.28 9.76
N MET A 194 -0.32 22.42 10.30
CA MET A 194 1.04 22.92 10.16
C MET A 194 1.98 22.25 11.16
N GLU A 195 3.14 21.83 10.68
CA GLU A 195 4.14 21.07 11.41
C GLU A 195 5.56 21.57 11.02
N ILE A 196 6.61 21.05 11.67
CA ILE A 196 7.99 21.19 11.19
C ILE A 196 8.62 19.80 11.17
N CYS A 197 9.19 19.41 10.03
CA CYS A 197 9.92 18.14 9.93
C CYS A 197 11.13 18.12 10.88
N THR A 198 11.16 17.18 11.83
CA THR A 198 12.24 17.04 12.81
C THR A 198 13.57 16.61 12.20
N SER A 199 13.53 15.83 11.11
CA SER A 199 14.74 15.25 10.50
C SER A 199 15.50 16.25 9.64
N TYR A 200 14.79 17.15 8.97
CA TYR A 200 15.35 18.08 8.00
C TYR A 200 15.02 19.54 8.34
N GLY A 201 13.73 19.86 8.55
CA GLY A 201 13.26 21.23 8.75
C GLY A 201 13.87 21.90 9.99
N VAL A 202 13.84 21.22 11.14
CA VAL A 202 14.45 21.72 12.39
C VAL A 202 15.96 21.88 12.27
N LYS A 203 16.63 20.96 11.55
CA LYS A 203 18.09 21.02 11.37
C LYS A 203 18.50 22.18 10.46
N SER A 204 17.75 22.42 9.39
CA SER A 204 18.00 23.52 8.46
C SER A 204 17.60 24.89 9.02
N ASN A 205 16.71 24.94 10.02
CA ASN A 205 16.18 26.17 10.60
C ASN A 205 16.29 26.15 12.15
N PRO A 206 17.52 26.15 12.73
CA PRO A 206 17.71 26.02 14.17
C PRO A 206 17.07 27.19 14.92
N GLY A 207 16.37 26.88 16.02
CA GLY A 207 15.70 27.88 16.86
C GLY A 207 14.35 28.40 16.32
N MET A 208 13.95 28.00 15.12
CA MET A 208 12.65 28.34 14.55
C MET A 208 11.52 27.67 15.33
N LYS A 209 10.51 28.47 15.70
CA LYS A 209 9.31 28.00 16.40
C LYS A 209 8.13 28.03 15.44
N LEU A 210 7.36 26.95 15.39
CA LEU A 210 6.22 26.81 14.49
C LEU A 210 5.22 27.97 14.59
N PRO A 211 4.75 28.42 15.78
CA PRO A 211 3.81 29.55 15.84
C PRO A 211 4.34 30.83 15.19
N LYS A 212 5.63 31.11 15.35
CA LYS A 212 6.29 32.28 14.76
C LYS A 212 6.41 32.13 13.24
N LEU A 213 6.77 30.94 12.75
CA LEU A 213 6.83 30.64 11.32
C LEU A 213 5.46 30.85 10.64
N VAL A 214 4.40 30.39 11.28
CA VAL A 214 3.02 30.54 10.80
C VAL A 214 2.61 32.01 10.72
N GLU A 215 2.95 32.80 11.75
CA GLU A 215 2.71 34.23 11.79
C GLU A 215 3.48 34.97 10.68
N GLU A 216 4.78 34.69 10.52
CA GLU A 216 5.63 35.30 9.50
C GLU A 216 5.23 34.93 8.06
N ALA A 217 4.71 33.72 7.85
CA ALA A 217 4.17 33.29 6.57
C ALA A 217 2.82 33.97 6.23
N GLY A 218 2.24 34.74 7.14
CA GLY A 218 0.93 35.37 6.98
C GLY A 218 -0.24 34.38 7.00
N TRP A 219 0.03 33.12 7.38
CA TRP A 219 -0.94 32.05 7.41
C TRP A 219 -1.80 32.15 8.66
N LYS A 220 -2.83 33.01 8.60
CA LYS A 220 -3.78 33.14 9.70
C LYS A 220 -4.47 31.81 9.96
N VAL A 221 -4.49 31.39 11.22
CA VAL A 221 -5.39 30.33 11.73
C VAL A 221 -6.81 30.86 11.52
N LYS A 222 -7.49 30.33 10.50
CA LYS A 222 -8.82 30.77 10.10
C LYS A 222 -9.73 29.56 9.96
N VAL A 223 -10.95 29.71 10.48
CA VAL A 223 -12.08 28.84 10.16
C VAL A 223 -12.82 29.53 9.03
N PHE A 224 -12.95 28.86 7.88
CA PHE A 224 -13.81 29.30 6.80
C PHE A 224 -14.99 28.34 6.73
N THR A 225 -16.15 28.86 7.10
CA THR A 225 -17.41 28.13 7.01
C THR A 225 -18.35 28.87 6.09
N GLU A 226 -19.09 28.09 5.31
CA GLU A 226 -20.31 28.48 4.57
C GLU A 226 -20.11 28.95 3.12
N ALA A 227 -19.70 28.03 2.26
CA ALA A 227 -20.19 28.02 0.89
C ALA A 227 -21.54 27.27 0.83
N LYS A 228 -22.57 27.86 0.20
CA LYS A 228 -23.77 27.11 -0.23
C LYS A 228 -23.32 26.09 -1.28
N GLN A 229 -23.07 24.85 -0.87
CA GLN A 229 -22.52 23.84 -1.77
C GLN A 229 -23.60 22.98 -2.44
N ARG A 230 -23.31 22.60 -3.68
CA ARG A 230 -23.94 21.47 -4.36
C ARG A 230 -23.11 20.22 -4.05
N LEU A 231 -23.65 19.30 -3.26
CA LEU A 231 -23.02 18.00 -3.04
C LEU A 231 -22.93 17.25 -4.36
N PHE A 232 -21.81 16.57 -4.59
CA PHE A 232 -21.68 15.69 -5.74
C PHE A 232 -22.71 14.56 -5.61
N GLN A 233 -23.44 14.32 -6.70
CA GLN A 233 -24.35 13.18 -6.79
C GLN A 233 -23.98 12.42 -8.05
N THR A 234 -23.54 11.17 -7.87
CA THR A 234 -23.40 10.25 -8.98
C THR A 234 -24.79 9.97 -9.54
N PRO A 235 -25.04 10.12 -10.85
CA PRO A 235 -26.26 9.63 -11.46
C PRO A 235 -26.37 8.13 -11.16
N GLN A 236 -27.31 7.74 -10.29
CA GLN A 236 -27.49 6.33 -9.98
C GLN A 236 -28.19 5.64 -11.15
N ASN A 237 -27.52 4.66 -11.72
CA ASN A 237 -28.19 3.71 -12.59
C ASN A 237 -29.09 2.83 -11.71
N SER A 238 -30.34 2.59 -12.11
CA SER A 238 -31.33 1.92 -11.25
C SER A 238 -31.05 0.42 -11.04
N ASN A 239 -30.15 -0.19 -11.83
CA ASN A 239 -29.71 -1.58 -11.73
C ASN A 239 -28.27 -1.74 -12.25
N PRO A 240 -27.22 -1.31 -11.51
CA PRO A 240 -25.86 -1.60 -11.92
C PRO A 240 -25.59 -3.09 -11.69
N THR A 241 -25.25 -3.84 -12.75
CA THR A 241 -24.69 -5.19 -12.60
C THR A 241 -23.37 -5.07 -11.85
N SER A 242 -23.25 -5.75 -10.70
CA SER A 242 -22.00 -5.77 -9.96
C SER A 242 -20.99 -6.64 -10.72
N LEU A 243 -19.77 -6.16 -10.92
CA LEU A 243 -18.67 -7.03 -11.39
C LEU A 243 -18.41 -8.20 -10.42
N LEU A 244 -18.90 -8.12 -9.18
CA LEU A 244 -18.87 -9.22 -8.21
C LEU A 244 -20.08 -10.16 -8.32
N SER A 245 -21.16 -9.74 -9.01
CA SER A 245 -22.33 -10.60 -9.26
C SER A 245 -22.10 -11.56 -10.41
N GLU A 246 -21.20 -11.22 -11.35
CA GLU A 246 -20.64 -12.19 -12.27
C GLU A 246 -19.53 -12.94 -11.55
N LYS A 247 -19.83 -14.14 -11.03
CA LYS A 247 -18.77 -15.03 -10.61
C LYS A 247 -17.99 -15.44 -11.85
N LEU A 248 -16.76 -14.94 -11.97
CA LEU A 248 -15.77 -15.47 -12.90
C LEU A 248 -15.28 -16.82 -12.35
N GLU A 249 -16.10 -17.87 -12.52
CA GLU A 249 -15.70 -19.23 -12.18
C GLU A 249 -14.78 -19.78 -13.27
N VAL A 250 -13.63 -20.32 -12.88
CA VAL A 250 -12.76 -21.06 -13.79
C VAL A 250 -13.22 -22.51 -13.76
N GLU A 251 -13.80 -22.96 -14.86
CA GLU A 251 -14.19 -24.37 -15.03
C GLU A 251 -12.97 -25.28 -14.87
N PRO A 252 -12.94 -26.15 -13.85
CA PRO A 252 -11.83 -27.06 -13.64
C PRO A 252 -11.72 -28.08 -14.79
N LYS A 253 -10.52 -28.28 -15.31
CA LYS A 253 -10.21 -29.38 -16.26
C LYS A 253 -9.57 -30.58 -15.57
N TYR A 254 -8.95 -30.34 -14.43
CA TYR A 254 -8.23 -31.34 -13.64
C TYR A 254 -8.74 -31.33 -12.19
N SER A 255 -8.23 -32.24 -11.36
CA SER A 255 -8.58 -32.31 -9.94
C SER A 255 -7.33 -32.22 -9.08
N GLY A 256 -7.33 -31.28 -8.13
CA GLY A 256 -6.32 -31.19 -7.09
C GLY A 256 -6.36 -32.38 -6.14
N ALA A 257 -5.20 -32.76 -5.63
CA ALA A 257 -5.00 -33.93 -4.78
C ALA A 257 -4.41 -33.59 -3.40
N ILE A 258 -4.53 -32.33 -2.96
CA ILE A 258 -4.01 -31.87 -1.66
C ILE A 258 -4.94 -32.27 -0.52
N SER A 259 -4.38 -32.68 0.62
CA SER A 259 -5.15 -33.06 1.82
C SER A 259 -5.41 -31.90 2.79
N LYS A 260 -4.62 -30.83 2.68
CA LYS A 260 -4.69 -29.60 3.47
C LYS A 260 -4.21 -28.42 2.64
N PRO A 261 -4.49 -27.16 3.05
CA PRO A 261 -3.88 -26.01 2.42
C PRO A 261 -2.35 -26.11 2.41
N VAL A 262 -1.72 -25.74 1.29
CA VAL A 262 -0.27 -25.76 1.11
C VAL A 262 0.23 -24.37 0.79
N SER A 263 1.18 -23.88 1.60
CA SER A 263 1.85 -22.60 1.39
C SER A 263 3.24 -22.80 0.79
N ILE A 264 3.50 -22.13 -0.33
CA ILE A 264 4.69 -22.32 -1.17
C ILE A 264 5.36 -20.95 -1.36
N MET A 265 6.66 -20.87 -1.12
CA MET A 265 7.46 -19.69 -1.41
C MET A 265 8.48 -20.01 -2.50
N LEU A 266 8.46 -19.25 -3.60
CA LEU A 266 9.49 -19.25 -4.62
C LEU A 266 10.42 -18.06 -4.40
N SER A 267 11.73 -18.26 -4.42
CA SER A 267 12.71 -17.19 -4.25
C SER A 267 13.90 -17.34 -5.20
N GLY A 268 14.20 -16.27 -5.93
CA GLY A 268 15.28 -16.21 -6.91
C GLY A 268 15.70 -14.76 -7.17
N SER A 269 16.36 -14.50 -8.30
CA SER A 269 16.78 -13.14 -8.67
C SER A 269 15.73 -12.44 -9.53
N ALA A 270 15.70 -11.11 -9.47
CA ALA A 270 14.90 -10.30 -10.35
C ALA A 270 15.28 -10.56 -11.82
N GLY A 271 14.27 -10.71 -12.69
CA GLY A 271 14.47 -11.07 -14.10
C GLY A 271 14.60 -12.57 -14.38
N GLU A 272 14.68 -13.43 -13.35
CA GLU A 272 14.82 -14.89 -13.52
C GLU A 272 13.49 -15.67 -13.47
N GLY A 273 12.37 -14.99 -13.73
CA GLY A 273 11.08 -15.67 -13.95
C GLY A 273 10.29 -16.07 -12.69
N VAL A 274 10.73 -15.74 -11.48
CA VAL A 274 10.03 -16.10 -10.21
C VAL A 274 8.53 -15.75 -10.22
N GLN A 275 8.18 -14.53 -10.64
CA GLN A 275 6.78 -14.09 -10.68
C GLN A 275 5.94 -14.88 -11.68
N LEU A 276 6.53 -15.23 -12.83
CA LEU A 276 5.88 -16.02 -13.88
C LEU A 276 5.67 -17.46 -13.42
N ALA A 277 6.68 -18.06 -12.77
CA ALA A 277 6.59 -19.40 -12.22
C ALA A 277 5.47 -19.51 -11.16
N ALA A 278 5.38 -18.53 -10.26
CA ALA A 278 4.29 -18.47 -9.29
C ALA A 278 2.91 -18.29 -9.94
N GLU A 279 2.82 -17.51 -11.03
CA GLU A 279 1.58 -17.39 -11.78
C GLU A 279 1.17 -18.72 -12.43
N PHE A 280 2.12 -19.47 -12.98
CA PHE A 280 1.85 -20.77 -13.60
C PHE A 280 1.32 -21.76 -12.57
N LEU A 281 1.96 -21.82 -11.40
CA LEU A 281 1.52 -22.65 -10.28
C LEU A 281 0.09 -22.29 -9.83
N ALA A 282 -0.19 -21.00 -9.62
CA ALA A 282 -1.50 -20.54 -9.18
C ALA A 282 -2.60 -20.83 -10.22
N ARG A 283 -2.33 -20.57 -11.50
CA ARG A 283 -3.30 -20.83 -12.58
C ARG A 283 -3.53 -22.31 -12.82
N ALA A 284 -2.49 -23.14 -12.72
CA ALA A 284 -2.61 -24.59 -12.82
C ALA A 284 -3.41 -25.18 -11.64
N ALA A 285 -3.23 -24.64 -10.44
CA ALA A 285 -4.05 -24.98 -9.27
C ALA A 285 -5.52 -24.62 -9.50
N MET A 286 -5.82 -23.41 -10.00
CA MET A 286 -7.19 -23.00 -10.36
C MET A 286 -7.81 -23.89 -11.43
N LEU A 287 -7.05 -24.23 -12.48
CA LEU A 287 -7.48 -25.17 -13.52
C LEU A 287 -7.73 -26.59 -12.98
N SER A 288 -7.18 -26.89 -11.81
CA SER A 288 -7.36 -28.14 -11.07
C SER A 288 -8.43 -28.05 -9.98
N GLY A 289 -9.25 -27.00 -9.98
CA GLY A 289 -10.36 -26.83 -9.02
C GLY A 289 -9.93 -26.42 -7.61
N LEU A 290 -8.71 -25.90 -7.44
CA LEU A 290 -8.21 -25.38 -6.17
C LEU A 290 -8.35 -23.86 -6.11
N TYR A 291 -8.66 -23.33 -4.92
CA TYR A 291 -8.45 -21.92 -4.63
C TYR A 291 -6.95 -21.65 -4.60
N ALA A 292 -6.53 -20.55 -5.20
CA ALA A 292 -5.14 -20.13 -5.23
C ALA A 292 -4.99 -18.64 -4.93
N THR A 293 -3.97 -18.28 -4.14
CA THR A 293 -3.52 -16.88 -3.99
C THR A 293 -2.10 -16.74 -4.48
N LYS A 294 -1.73 -15.56 -5.00
CA LYS A 294 -0.36 -15.21 -5.36
C LYS A 294 -0.02 -13.83 -4.81
N LYS A 295 1.10 -13.73 -4.08
CA LYS A 295 1.67 -12.46 -3.61
C LYS A 295 3.12 -12.34 -4.07
N GLY A 296 3.44 -11.27 -4.78
CA GLY A 296 4.81 -10.95 -5.18
C GLY A 296 5.53 -10.09 -4.14
N SER A 297 6.84 -10.26 -4.01
CA SER A 297 7.73 -9.41 -3.22
C SER A 297 9.04 -9.22 -3.97
N TYR A 298 9.37 -7.98 -4.29
CA TYR A 298 10.58 -7.60 -5.02
C TYR A 298 10.91 -6.12 -4.74
N PRO A 299 12.18 -5.71 -4.85
CA PRO A 299 12.56 -4.30 -4.73
C PRO A 299 11.86 -3.41 -5.76
N VAL A 300 11.73 -2.12 -5.47
CA VAL A 300 11.19 -1.11 -6.41
C VAL A 300 12.07 -0.94 -7.66
N THR A 301 13.34 -1.33 -7.59
CA THR A 301 14.27 -1.35 -8.72
C THR A 301 14.00 -2.55 -9.61
N VAL A 302 13.50 -2.30 -10.82
CA VAL A 302 13.23 -3.35 -11.81
C VAL A 302 14.54 -4.04 -12.22
N GLY A 303 14.56 -5.37 -12.14
CA GLY A 303 15.65 -6.19 -12.68
C GLY A 303 16.90 -6.34 -11.80
N VAL A 304 16.89 -5.82 -10.56
CA VAL A 304 18.02 -5.95 -9.63
C VAL A 304 17.57 -6.48 -8.27
N GLY A 305 18.38 -7.36 -7.69
CA GLY A 305 18.15 -7.95 -6.37
C GLY A 305 17.24 -9.18 -6.41
N TYR A 306 16.57 -9.45 -5.30
CA TYR A 306 15.71 -10.63 -5.16
C TYR A 306 14.37 -10.47 -5.90
N SER A 307 13.77 -11.60 -6.24
CA SER A 307 12.35 -11.71 -6.54
C SER A 307 11.81 -12.91 -5.79
N ALA A 308 10.75 -12.70 -5.03
CA ALA A 308 10.07 -13.74 -4.27
C ALA A 308 8.57 -13.73 -4.56
N ALA A 309 7.94 -14.88 -4.51
CA ALA A 309 6.51 -15.02 -4.64
C ALA A 309 5.98 -16.09 -3.68
N GLU A 310 4.90 -15.77 -3.00
CA GLU A 310 4.16 -16.69 -2.14
C GLU A 310 2.91 -17.15 -2.88
N VAL A 311 2.69 -18.46 -2.93
CA VAL A 311 1.50 -19.10 -3.49
C VAL A 311 0.87 -19.98 -2.41
N ILE A 312 -0.44 -19.87 -2.25
CA ILE A 312 -1.19 -20.74 -1.34
C ILE A 312 -2.25 -21.42 -2.17
N ILE A 313 -2.38 -22.74 -2.01
CA ILE A 313 -3.40 -23.56 -2.68
C ILE A 313 -4.25 -24.28 -1.64
N SER A 314 -5.56 -24.40 -1.88
CA SER A 314 -6.52 -24.93 -0.92
C SER A 314 -7.80 -25.45 -1.62
N HIS A 315 -8.46 -26.45 -1.03
CA HIS A 315 -9.83 -26.81 -1.41
C HIS A 315 -10.88 -25.82 -0.88
N GLU A 316 -10.54 -25.04 0.15
CA GLU A 316 -11.38 -24.02 0.76
C GLU A 316 -10.93 -22.60 0.38
N PRO A 317 -11.84 -21.59 0.39
CA PRO A 317 -11.50 -20.20 0.14
C PRO A 317 -10.35 -19.68 1.02
N ILE A 318 -9.40 -18.98 0.41
CA ILE A 318 -8.22 -18.44 1.08
C ILE A 318 -8.44 -16.94 1.35
N LEU A 319 -8.37 -16.54 2.62
CA LEU A 319 -8.68 -15.16 3.07
C LEU A 319 -7.43 -14.35 3.47
N TYR A 320 -6.25 -14.82 3.07
CA TYR A 320 -4.94 -14.21 3.35
C TYR A 320 -3.99 -14.49 2.17
N THR A 321 -2.95 -13.67 1.98
CA THR A 321 -2.15 -13.70 0.74
C THR A 321 -0.69 -14.17 0.92
N GLY A 322 -0.28 -14.55 2.12
CA GLY A 322 1.08 -15.04 2.37
C GLY A 322 1.20 -15.81 3.68
N SER A 323 2.30 -16.55 3.82
CA SER A 323 2.64 -17.29 5.03
C SER A 323 4.10 -17.02 5.38
N PRO A 324 4.40 -16.38 6.53
CA PRO A 324 5.77 -16.07 6.91
C PRO A 324 6.63 -17.31 7.16
N VAL A 325 6.01 -18.49 7.26
CA VAL A 325 6.68 -19.79 7.33
C VAL A 325 5.98 -20.71 6.31
N PRO A 326 6.56 -20.92 5.13
CA PRO A 326 5.95 -21.75 4.11
C PRO A 326 6.06 -23.25 4.46
N ASP A 327 5.14 -24.07 3.95
CA ASP A 327 5.27 -25.53 3.96
C ASP A 327 6.37 -25.98 2.98
N ILE A 328 6.52 -25.26 1.87
CA ILE A 328 7.50 -25.56 0.82
C ILE A 328 8.22 -24.29 0.41
N LEU A 329 9.54 -24.34 0.37
CA LEU A 329 10.40 -23.23 -0.05
C LEU A 329 11.28 -23.68 -1.22
N ALA A 330 11.26 -22.96 -2.33
CA ALA A 330 12.16 -23.17 -3.46
C ALA A 330 13.10 -21.97 -3.64
N ILE A 331 14.41 -22.21 -3.55
CA ILE A 331 15.45 -21.19 -3.68
C ILE A 331 16.32 -21.48 -4.91
N THR A 332 16.30 -20.60 -5.91
CA THR A 332 17.00 -20.84 -7.19
C THR A 332 18.17 -19.90 -7.46
N SER A 333 18.44 -18.92 -6.59
CA SER A 333 19.59 -18.01 -6.76
C SER A 333 20.14 -17.48 -5.44
N ALA A 334 21.31 -16.85 -5.46
CA ALA A 334 21.95 -16.23 -4.30
C ALA A 334 21.13 -15.04 -3.75
N ASP A 335 20.56 -14.19 -4.61
CA ASP A 335 19.67 -13.09 -4.17
C ASP A 335 18.42 -13.65 -3.48
N GLY A 336 17.85 -14.72 -4.05
CA GLY A 336 16.72 -15.43 -3.47
C GLY A 336 17.06 -16.02 -2.10
N LEU A 337 18.24 -16.65 -1.97
CA LEU A 337 18.73 -17.16 -0.70
C LEU A 337 18.88 -16.04 0.34
N GLY A 338 19.45 -14.90 -0.06
CA GLY A 338 19.61 -13.73 0.80
C GLY A 338 18.27 -13.25 1.37
N TYR A 339 17.21 -13.23 0.55
CA TYR A 339 15.87 -12.86 0.97
C TYR A 339 15.18 -13.93 1.83
N ALA A 340 15.22 -15.19 1.38
CA ALA A 340 14.45 -16.29 1.97
C ALA A 340 15.10 -16.92 3.22
N ARG A 341 16.35 -16.57 3.54
CA ARG A 341 17.08 -17.13 4.70
C ARG A 341 16.31 -17.05 6.01
N ALA A 342 15.63 -15.93 6.25
CA ALA A 342 14.82 -15.74 7.46
C ALA A 342 13.56 -16.62 7.49
N ALA A 343 12.97 -16.92 6.33
CA ALA A 343 11.83 -17.84 6.22
C ALA A 343 12.30 -19.28 6.41
N ALA A 344 13.39 -19.69 5.74
CA ALA A 344 14.02 -21.01 5.89
C ALA A 344 14.34 -21.32 7.37
N GLY A 345 14.96 -20.38 8.09
CA GLY A 345 15.30 -20.56 9.51
C GLY A 345 14.10 -20.72 10.45
N LYS A 346 12.88 -20.38 10.01
CA LYS A 346 11.64 -20.57 10.79
C LYS A 346 10.92 -21.86 10.45
N MET A 347 11.26 -22.53 9.34
CA MET A 347 10.65 -23.80 8.96
C MET A 347 11.07 -24.88 9.97
N LYS A 348 10.08 -25.54 10.59
CA LYS A 348 10.28 -26.66 11.53
C LYS A 348 10.02 -28.03 10.89
N GLY A 349 9.65 -28.04 9.63
CA GLY A 349 9.26 -29.19 8.81
C GLY A 349 8.91 -28.69 7.41
N GLY A 350 8.33 -29.58 6.58
CA GLY A 350 8.09 -29.28 5.17
C GLY A 350 9.32 -29.54 4.31
N THR A 351 9.40 -28.93 3.13
CA THR A 351 10.45 -29.21 2.14
C THR A 351 11.13 -27.94 1.65
N LEU A 352 12.47 -27.93 1.67
CA LEU A 352 13.32 -26.93 1.04
C LEU A 352 13.91 -27.51 -0.25
N TYR A 353 13.50 -26.98 -1.40
CA TYR A 353 14.14 -27.20 -2.69
C TYR A 353 15.18 -26.10 -2.91
N ILE A 354 16.44 -26.47 -3.15
CA ILE A 354 17.52 -25.48 -3.30
C ILE A 354 18.41 -25.81 -4.49
N ASP A 355 18.79 -24.78 -5.26
CA ASP A 355 19.76 -24.93 -6.33
C ASP A 355 21.12 -25.41 -5.78
N GLN A 356 21.73 -26.38 -6.46
CA GLN A 356 22.98 -27.00 -6.01
C GLN A 356 24.16 -26.04 -5.85
N SER A 357 24.13 -24.88 -6.52
CA SER A 357 25.21 -23.88 -6.44
C SER A 357 25.18 -23.04 -5.17
N LEU A 358 24.20 -23.26 -4.29
CA LEU A 358 23.94 -22.43 -3.11
C LEU A 358 24.25 -23.17 -1.81
N ASP A 359 24.70 -22.40 -0.82
CA ASP A 359 24.83 -22.90 0.55
C ASP A 359 23.45 -23.20 1.15
N ILE A 360 23.31 -24.38 1.76
CA ILE A 360 22.08 -24.79 2.43
C ILE A 360 21.90 -23.93 3.70
N PRO A 361 20.81 -23.14 3.81
CA PRO A 361 20.55 -22.35 5.01
C PRO A 361 20.18 -23.27 6.19
N GLN A 362 20.33 -22.76 7.42
CA GLN A 362 19.77 -23.44 8.58
C GLN A 362 18.24 -23.56 8.44
N THR A 363 17.72 -24.78 8.55
CA THR A 363 16.29 -25.08 8.43
C THR A 363 15.96 -26.37 9.17
N GLY A 364 14.72 -26.53 9.63
CA GLY A 364 14.16 -27.79 10.09
C GLY A 364 13.39 -28.56 9.01
N ALA A 365 13.35 -28.04 7.77
CA ALA A 365 12.72 -28.69 6.63
C ALA A 365 13.62 -29.78 6.01
N GLU A 366 12.99 -30.78 5.38
CA GLU A 366 13.70 -31.73 4.53
C GLU A 366 14.30 -31.00 3.33
N THR A 367 15.60 -31.16 3.08
CA THR A 367 16.29 -30.42 2.01
C THR A 367 16.51 -31.31 0.79
N VAL A 368 16.07 -30.84 -0.37
CA VAL A 368 16.25 -31.48 -1.68
C VAL A 368 17.10 -30.56 -2.55
N VAL A 369 18.30 -31.01 -2.89
CA VAL A 369 19.29 -30.24 -3.67
C VAL A 369 19.17 -30.61 -5.15
N ILE A 370 18.99 -29.61 -6.03
CA ILE A 370 18.72 -29.84 -7.45
C ILE A 370 19.58 -28.90 -8.32
N PRO A 371 20.17 -29.37 -9.43
CA PRO A 371 20.89 -28.53 -10.40
C PRO A 371 19.96 -27.65 -11.25
N PHE A 372 19.11 -26.80 -10.66
CA PHE A 372 18.12 -26.01 -11.40
C PHE A 372 18.76 -25.12 -12.47
N ARG A 373 19.74 -24.30 -12.09
CA ARG A 373 20.39 -23.34 -12.99
C ARG A 373 21.31 -24.03 -13.98
N GLU A 374 21.97 -25.12 -13.59
CA GLU A 374 22.80 -25.89 -14.54
C GLU A 374 21.92 -26.54 -15.63
N LYS A 375 20.78 -27.14 -15.25
CA LYS A 375 19.91 -27.85 -16.21
C LYS A 375 19.20 -26.93 -17.21
N VAL A 376 18.62 -25.82 -16.74
CA VAL A 376 17.73 -25.00 -17.59
C VAL A 376 18.17 -23.54 -17.74
N GLY A 377 19.31 -23.17 -17.16
CA GLY A 377 19.77 -21.80 -17.10
C GLY A 377 19.02 -20.95 -16.07
N ALA A 378 19.62 -19.80 -15.73
CA ALA A 378 19.11 -18.89 -14.71
C ALA A 378 17.65 -18.45 -14.98
N GLN A 379 17.34 -18.06 -16.22
CA GLN A 379 16.02 -17.50 -16.60
C GLN A 379 14.84 -18.48 -16.45
N ASN A 380 15.11 -19.79 -16.48
CA ASN A 380 14.08 -20.84 -16.40
C ASN A 380 14.12 -21.59 -15.07
N SER A 381 15.11 -21.34 -14.22
CA SER A 381 15.35 -22.09 -12.97
C SER A 381 14.14 -22.08 -12.04
N SER A 382 13.49 -20.93 -11.86
CA SER A 382 12.29 -20.80 -11.02
C SER A 382 11.06 -21.52 -11.61
N LEU A 383 10.94 -21.57 -12.93
CA LEU A 383 9.84 -22.31 -13.56
C LEU A 383 10.08 -23.82 -13.47
N TYR A 384 11.31 -24.26 -13.67
CA TYR A 384 11.70 -25.65 -13.51
C TYR A 384 11.52 -26.13 -12.06
N SER A 385 11.81 -25.30 -11.05
CA SER A 385 11.52 -25.67 -9.66
C SER A 385 10.03 -25.90 -9.41
N VAL A 386 9.13 -25.12 -10.04
CA VAL A 386 7.68 -25.35 -9.98
C VAL A 386 7.30 -26.69 -10.60
N PHE A 387 7.78 -27.01 -11.80
CA PHE A 387 7.52 -28.30 -12.45
C PHE A 387 8.03 -29.47 -11.60
N TYR A 388 9.26 -29.37 -11.07
CA TYR A 388 9.83 -30.38 -10.18
C TYR A 388 9.00 -30.57 -8.90
N MET A 389 8.58 -29.48 -8.27
CA MET A 389 7.76 -29.54 -7.06
C MET A 389 6.39 -30.17 -7.32
N VAL A 390 5.70 -29.80 -8.40
CA VAL A 390 4.40 -30.42 -8.72
C VAL A 390 4.58 -31.90 -9.03
N GLY A 391 5.61 -32.26 -9.80
CA GLY A 391 5.92 -33.66 -10.13
C GLY A 391 6.30 -34.50 -8.91
N SER A 392 6.92 -33.92 -7.87
CA SER A 392 7.30 -34.65 -6.65
C SER A 392 6.21 -34.66 -5.58
N GLN A 393 5.48 -33.56 -5.40
CA GLN A 393 4.48 -33.40 -4.33
C GLN A 393 3.06 -33.74 -4.76
N HIS A 394 2.81 -33.86 -6.07
CA HIS A 394 1.54 -34.32 -6.63
C HIS A 394 0.34 -33.46 -6.20
N PHE A 395 0.51 -32.13 -6.12
CA PHE A 395 -0.60 -31.23 -5.74
C PHE A 395 -1.79 -31.35 -6.69
N PHE A 396 -1.51 -31.58 -7.97
CA PHE A 396 -2.45 -31.75 -9.07
C PHE A 396 -1.69 -32.34 -10.29
N PRO A 397 -2.39 -32.82 -11.34
CA PRO A 397 -1.76 -33.41 -12.52
C PRO A 397 -0.81 -32.45 -13.25
N MET A 398 0.34 -32.96 -13.72
CA MET A 398 1.35 -32.15 -14.44
C MET A 398 0.81 -31.55 -15.74
N GLU A 399 -0.20 -32.17 -16.33
CA GLU A 399 -0.92 -31.69 -17.50
C GLU A 399 -1.54 -30.30 -17.27
N ALA A 400 -1.95 -29.97 -16.04
CA ALA A 400 -2.44 -28.65 -15.70
C ALA A 400 -1.36 -27.57 -15.87
N LEU A 401 -0.12 -27.85 -15.44
CA LEU A 401 1.02 -26.95 -15.66
C LEU A 401 1.38 -26.85 -17.14
N ARG A 402 1.36 -27.98 -17.85
CA ARG A 402 1.63 -28.01 -19.30
C ARG A 402 0.64 -27.16 -20.07
N ASP A 403 -0.67 -27.26 -19.79
CA ASP A 403 -1.69 -26.47 -20.46
C ASP A 403 -1.50 -24.97 -20.23
N ILE A 404 -1.21 -24.56 -18.99
CA ILE A 404 -0.92 -23.17 -18.66
C ILE A 404 0.36 -22.69 -19.36
N PHE A 405 1.40 -23.53 -19.43
CA PHE A 405 2.64 -23.24 -20.14
C PHE A 405 2.39 -23.03 -21.63
N MET A 406 1.69 -23.96 -22.28
CA MET A 406 1.42 -23.91 -23.72
C MET A 406 0.55 -22.71 -24.10
N ALA A 407 -0.37 -22.28 -23.21
CA ALA A 407 -1.18 -21.08 -23.41
C ALA A 407 -0.40 -19.75 -23.25
N ASN A 408 0.81 -19.78 -22.69
CA ASN A 408 1.63 -18.60 -22.48
C ASN A 408 2.61 -18.36 -23.65
N LYS A 409 2.93 -17.10 -23.95
CA LYS A 409 3.88 -16.73 -25.02
C LYS A 409 5.30 -17.31 -24.83
N ILE A 410 5.69 -17.67 -23.61
CA ILE A 410 7.00 -18.29 -23.34
C ILE A 410 7.17 -19.63 -24.10
N SER A 411 6.09 -20.36 -24.37
CA SER A 411 6.12 -21.63 -25.11
C SER A 411 6.64 -21.49 -26.54
N GLN A 412 6.61 -20.28 -27.10
CA GLN A 412 7.15 -19.98 -28.42
C GLN A 412 8.69 -19.89 -28.43
N ARG A 413 9.30 -19.75 -27.25
CA ARG A 413 10.75 -19.53 -27.08
C ARG A 413 11.45 -20.66 -26.34
N VAL A 414 10.73 -21.39 -25.51
CA VAL A 414 11.26 -22.45 -24.65
C VAL A 414 10.38 -23.68 -24.83
N SER A 415 10.99 -24.84 -25.12
CA SER A 415 10.25 -26.10 -25.19
C SER A 415 9.82 -26.52 -23.79
N VAL A 416 8.58 -27.02 -23.66
CA VAL A 416 8.07 -27.55 -22.38
C VAL A 416 8.83 -28.81 -21.94
N ASP A 417 9.44 -29.52 -22.89
CA ASP A 417 10.13 -30.80 -22.62
C ASP A 417 11.29 -30.64 -21.63
N ILE A 418 11.94 -29.47 -21.61
CA ILE A 418 13.04 -29.20 -20.66
C ILE A 418 12.56 -29.23 -19.20
N PHE A 419 11.26 -29.02 -18.97
CA PHE A 419 10.63 -29.03 -17.65
C PHE A 419 9.96 -30.36 -17.33
N MET A 420 9.67 -31.20 -18.32
CA MET A 420 8.97 -32.47 -18.16
C MET A 420 9.92 -33.67 -17.99
N GLN A 421 11.23 -33.47 -18.23
CA GLN A 421 12.27 -34.46 -17.94
C GLN A 421 12.63 -34.45 -16.44
N LEU A 422 11.69 -34.91 -15.61
CA LEU A 422 11.77 -34.91 -14.15
C LEU A 422 11.92 -36.31 -13.58
#